data_AF-A0A6N0HTG6-F1
#
_entry.id   AF-A0A6N0HTG6-F1
#
_cell.length_a   1.000
_cell.length_b   1.000
_cell.length_c   1.000
_cell.angle_alpha   90.00
_cell.angle_beta   90.00
_cell.angle_gamma   90.00
#
_symmetry.space_group_name_H-M   'P 1'
#
loop_
_entity.id
_entity.type
_entity.pdbx_description
1 polymer ?
#
loop_
_entity_poly.entity_id
_entity_poly.type
_entity_poly.pdbx_seq_one_letter_code
_entity_poly.pdbx_strand_id
1 'polypeptide(L)'
;MTSPVSTSDGTVTATYNAAGCLGTDLVQAATTVDGTALSVSDTVTVLATSGATISLGTGSGGSFSAGDLDIAITSLSAGGTTGITVNLADSDNGNLYQTPTAITFTANCTTSTNHGSIDSPVASSGGSVSTDYTALGCNGDVTITASATVDGEATTATGTITVAVGTANSLQFVSADPANIALQGYSTGDRPEVSTVTFKLLDTDNNPLQGELVNFTLNTGVGGITLTSASGTTNASGLVTTKVNSGNVATTVRVTATLDSDNTIATQSDTLTISTGIADQNSFSIASNRLSPEALIHNGPTDIESCDEANAQCSQISMIASTTSTTRFPMALPSTSPPRAEPSSPPVKQPGRLFSLVDVQPTETWRWPCDHTSHSYR
;
A
#
# COMPACT_ATOMS: atom_id res chain seq x y z
N MET A 1 -3.43 -71.37 -3.59
CA MET A 1 -2.51 -72.43 -4.08
C MET A 1 -3.09 -73.78 -3.70
N THR A 2 -3.14 -74.75 -4.63
CA THR A 2 -3.54 -76.13 -4.32
C THR A 2 -2.34 -76.89 -3.78
N SER A 3 -2.46 -77.37 -2.54
CA SER A 3 -1.51 -78.22 -1.82
C SER A 3 -2.28 -79.42 -1.27
N PRO A 4 -1.70 -80.63 -1.16
CA PRO A 4 -0.32 -81.01 -1.52
C PRO A 4 -0.19 -81.57 -2.95
N VAL A 5 1.00 -81.40 -3.57
CA VAL A 5 1.38 -82.00 -4.86
C VAL A 5 2.62 -82.88 -4.62
N SER A 6 2.56 -84.16 -5.00
CA SER A 6 3.69 -85.11 -4.94
C SER A 6 4.20 -85.43 -6.34
N THR A 7 5.50 -85.26 -6.59
CA THR A 7 6.11 -85.56 -7.89
C THR A 7 7.24 -86.59 -7.73
N SER A 8 7.38 -87.48 -8.71
CA SER A 8 8.39 -88.55 -8.71
C SER A 8 9.79 -88.08 -9.10
N ASP A 9 9.92 -86.87 -9.61
CA ASP A 9 11.17 -86.23 -10.05
C ASP A 9 11.67 -85.14 -9.09
N GLY A 10 10.97 -84.92 -7.97
CA GLY A 10 11.34 -83.95 -6.93
C GLY A 10 11.12 -82.49 -7.32
N THR A 11 10.49 -82.19 -8.46
CA THR A 11 10.22 -80.80 -8.89
C THR A 11 8.75 -80.47 -8.68
N VAL A 12 8.45 -79.32 -8.07
CA VAL A 12 7.08 -78.79 -7.92
C VAL A 12 7.03 -77.39 -8.51
N THR A 13 6.11 -77.17 -9.44
CA THR A 13 5.85 -75.84 -10.02
C THR A 13 4.50 -75.34 -9.50
N ALA A 14 4.48 -74.11 -8.99
CA ALA A 14 3.26 -73.43 -8.57
C ALA A 14 3.14 -72.10 -9.31
N THR A 15 1.92 -71.74 -9.71
CA THR A 15 1.61 -70.42 -10.28
C THR A 15 1.19 -69.48 -9.16
N TYR A 16 1.93 -68.39 -9.00
CA TYR A 16 1.53 -67.26 -8.17
C TYR A 16 0.66 -66.30 -8.98
N ASN A 17 -0.50 -65.93 -8.44
CA ASN A 17 -1.38 -64.90 -9.00
C ASN A 17 -1.55 -63.82 -7.93
N ALA A 18 -1.08 -62.61 -8.21
CA ALA A 18 -1.12 -61.48 -7.28
C ALA A 18 -2.55 -61.00 -6.98
N ALA A 19 -3.54 -61.35 -7.80
CA ALA A 19 -4.96 -60.98 -7.62
C ALA A 19 -5.20 -59.48 -7.32
N GLY A 20 -4.30 -58.60 -7.78
CA GLY A 20 -4.37 -57.15 -7.57
C GLY A 20 -3.66 -56.61 -6.31
N CYS A 21 -3.04 -57.46 -5.49
CA CYS A 21 -2.24 -57.01 -4.34
C CYS A 21 -0.89 -56.44 -4.80
N LEU A 22 -0.64 -55.16 -4.51
CA LEU A 22 0.64 -54.48 -4.76
C LEU A 22 1.57 -54.62 -3.55
N GLY A 23 2.88 -54.66 -3.78
CA GLY A 23 3.89 -54.75 -2.72
C GLY A 23 4.80 -55.97 -2.87
N THR A 24 5.46 -56.35 -1.77
CA THR A 24 6.37 -57.49 -1.72
C THR A 24 5.69 -58.67 -1.03
N ASP A 25 5.46 -59.74 -1.78
CA ASP A 25 4.88 -60.98 -1.26
C ASP A 25 6.00 -61.99 -0.96
N LEU A 26 5.90 -62.63 0.21
CA LEU A 26 6.78 -63.74 0.59
C LEU A 26 6.18 -65.05 0.06
N VAL A 27 6.82 -65.65 -0.94
CA VAL A 27 6.46 -66.96 -1.46
C VAL A 27 7.33 -68.01 -0.77
N GLN A 28 6.71 -68.87 0.04
CA GLN A 28 7.40 -69.96 0.74
C GLN A 28 6.93 -71.32 0.22
N ALA A 29 7.89 -72.16 -0.14
CA ALA A 29 7.68 -73.58 -0.38
C ALA A 29 8.25 -74.38 0.79
N ALA A 30 7.48 -75.34 1.30
CA ALA A 30 7.89 -76.21 2.40
C ALA A 30 7.55 -77.67 2.09
N THR A 31 8.43 -78.59 2.52
CA THR A 31 8.24 -80.04 2.41
C THR A 31 8.83 -80.76 3.63
N THR A 32 8.50 -82.04 3.79
CA THR A 32 9.12 -82.91 4.80
C THR A 32 9.68 -84.14 4.10
N VAL A 33 10.98 -84.39 4.24
CA VAL A 33 11.67 -85.56 3.69
C VAL A 33 12.29 -86.33 4.86
N ASP A 34 11.94 -87.62 5.01
CA ASP A 34 12.43 -88.49 6.09
C ASP A 34 12.29 -87.89 7.50
N GLY A 35 11.18 -87.18 7.75
CA GLY A 35 10.90 -86.54 9.05
C GLY A 35 11.61 -85.19 9.27
N THR A 36 12.39 -84.71 8.31
CA THR A 36 13.06 -83.40 8.37
C THR A 36 12.29 -82.37 7.53
N ALA A 37 11.93 -81.25 8.14
CA ALA A 37 11.29 -80.14 7.44
C ALA A 37 12.32 -79.34 6.63
N LEU A 38 12.00 -79.05 5.38
CA LEU A 38 12.78 -78.21 4.48
C LEU A 38 11.88 -77.06 4.00
N SER A 39 12.40 -75.84 3.97
CA SER A 39 11.71 -74.68 3.44
C SER A 39 12.64 -73.80 2.63
N VAL A 40 12.13 -73.28 1.52
CA VAL A 40 12.76 -72.19 0.76
C VAL A 40 11.75 -71.07 0.66
N SER A 41 12.21 -69.84 0.78
CA SER A 41 11.40 -68.66 0.58
C SER A 41 12.09 -67.73 -0.41
N ASP A 42 11.29 -67.09 -1.24
CA ASP A 42 11.71 -66.00 -2.11
C ASP A 42 10.67 -64.87 -2.03
N THR A 43 11.06 -63.68 -2.47
CA THR A 43 10.17 -62.52 -2.49
C THR A 43 9.78 -62.18 -3.92
N VAL A 44 8.49 -61.95 -4.16
CA VAL A 44 7.96 -61.44 -5.43
C VAL A 44 7.48 -60.02 -5.22
N THR A 45 8.08 -59.05 -5.92
CA THR A 45 7.60 -57.67 -5.91
C THR A 45 6.58 -57.46 -7.02
N VAL A 46 5.32 -57.25 -6.63
CA VAL A 46 4.23 -56.89 -7.54
C VAL A 46 4.24 -55.37 -7.67
N LEU A 47 4.83 -54.89 -8.75
CA LEU A 47 4.76 -53.49 -9.17
C LEU A 47 3.40 -53.24 -9.84
N ALA A 48 2.91 -52.00 -9.75
CA ALA A 48 1.78 -51.55 -10.56
C ALA A 48 2.09 -51.91 -12.02
N THR A 49 1.29 -52.82 -12.56
CA THR A 49 1.58 -53.45 -13.85
C THR A 49 1.24 -52.44 -14.94
N SER A 50 2.18 -52.23 -15.87
CA SER A 50 1.95 -51.58 -17.17
C SER A 50 0.50 -51.75 -17.66
N GLY A 51 -0.26 -50.65 -17.71
CA GLY A 51 -1.64 -50.61 -18.21
C GLY A 51 -2.68 -49.99 -17.26
N ALA A 52 -2.36 -49.75 -16.00
CA ALA A 52 -3.23 -48.97 -15.09
C ALA A 52 -3.20 -47.48 -15.45
N THR A 53 -4.37 -46.85 -15.52
CA THR A 53 -4.47 -45.40 -15.74
C THR A 53 -4.43 -44.70 -14.40
N ILE A 54 -3.29 -44.12 -14.04
CA ILE A 54 -3.13 -43.46 -12.74
C ILE A 54 -3.69 -42.04 -12.79
N SER A 55 -4.58 -41.73 -11.87
CA SER A 55 -5.23 -40.42 -11.76
C SER A 55 -5.05 -39.80 -10.38
N LEU A 56 -4.97 -38.47 -10.33
CA LEU A 56 -5.15 -37.68 -9.11
C LEU A 56 -6.65 -37.59 -8.76
N GLY A 57 -6.98 -37.68 -7.47
CA GLY A 57 -8.37 -37.60 -7.02
C GLY A 57 -8.53 -37.67 -5.50
N THR A 58 -9.77 -37.86 -5.06
CA THR A 58 -10.12 -38.05 -3.64
C THR A 58 -10.56 -39.48 -3.35
N GLY A 59 -10.44 -39.92 -2.09
CA GLY A 59 -10.86 -41.27 -1.69
C GLY A 59 -9.92 -42.38 -2.16
N SER A 60 -10.38 -43.63 -2.03
CA SER A 60 -9.65 -44.83 -2.48
C SER A 60 -10.61 -46.02 -2.70
N GLY A 61 -10.15 -47.06 -3.38
CA GLY A 61 -10.95 -48.22 -3.77
C GLY A 61 -12.19 -47.81 -4.55
N GLY A 62 -13.34 -48.43 -4.24
CA GLY A 62 -14.62 -48.10 -4.88
C GLY A 62 -15.18 -46.70 -4.58
N SER A 63 -14.50 -45.90 -3.73
CA SER A 63 -14.88 -44.51 -3.41
C SER A 63 -13.97 -43.47 -4.08
N PHE A 64 -13.02 -43.90 -4.90
CA PHE A 64 -12.11 -42.99 -5.58
C PHE A 64 -12.85 -42.10 -6.60
N SER A 65 -12.68 -40.79 -6.50
CA SER A 65 -13.19 -39.80 -7.46
C SER A 65 -12.02 -39.08 -8.11
N ALA A 66 -11.79 -39.34 -9.40
CA ALA A 66 -10.72 -38.72 -10.17
C ALA A 66 -11.03 -37.24 -10.48
N GLY A 67 -10.00 -36.40 -10.44
CA GLY A 67 -10.07 -34.99 -10.85
C GLY A 67 -10.41 -33.99 -9.73
N ASP A 68 -10.80 -34.46 -8.55
CA ASP A 68 -11.16 -33.60 -7.41
C ASP A 68 -10.02 -33.54 -6.38
N LEU A 69 -9.89 -32.40 -5.69
CA LEU A 69 -9.08 -32.25 -4.48
C LEU A 69 -9.96 -32.36 -3.24
N ASP A 70 -9.44 -32.99 -2.19
CA ASP A 70 -10.07 -32.98 -0.87
C ASP A 70 -9.54 -31.77 -0.10
N ILE A 71 -10.42 -30.79 0.14
CA ILE A 71 -10.07 -29.53 0.79
C ILE A 71 -10.83 -29.47 2.11
N ALA A 72 -10.09 -29.42 3.22
CA ALA A 72 -10.67 -29.47 4.55
C ALA A 72 -11.65 -28.31 4.83
N ILE A 73 -11.28 -27.10 4.39
CA ILE A 73 -12.08 -25.89 4.53
C ILE A 73 -12.07 -25.12 3.21
N THR A 74 -13.22 -25.06 2.54
CA THR A 74 -13.36 -24.36 1.24
C THR A 74 -13.73 -22.89 1.38
N SER A 75 -14.02 -22.40 2.59
CA SER A 75 -14.29 -20.99 2.85
C SER A 75 -13.35 -20.44 3.92
N LEU A 76 -12.45 -19.55 3.53
CA LEU A 76 -11.40 -19.00 4.39
C LEU A 76 -11.60 -17.49 4.60
N SER A 77 -11.19 -16.97 5.75
CA SER A 77 -10.93 -15.53 5.89
C SER A 77 -9.57 -15.17 5.29
N ALA A 78 -9.32 -13.88 5.04
CA ALA A 78 -7.99 -13.40 4.67
C ALA A 78 -6.93 -13.84 5.69
N GLY A 79 -5.80 -14.39 5.24
CA GLY A 79 -4.77 -14.97 6.09
C GLY A 79 -5.09 -16.37 6.64
N GLY A 80 -6.27 -16.91 6.35
CA GLY A 80 -6.65 -18.27 6.76
C GLY A 80 -5.84 -19.35 6.03
N THR A 81 -5.74 -20.52 6.67
CA THR A 81 -5.05 -21.70 6.15
C THR A 81 -6.01 -22.89 6.07
N THR A 82 -5.93 -23.69 5.01
CA THR A 82 -6.62 -24.99 4.90
C THR A 82 -5.66 -26.09 4.45
N GLY A 83 -5.90 -27.30 4.94
CA GLY A 83 -5.27 -28.50 4.40
C GLY A 83 -5.90 -28.92 3.08
N ILE A 84 -5.07 -29.43 2.19
CA ILE A 84 -5.43 -29.98 0.88
C ILE A 84 -4.83 -31.38 0.78
N THR A 85 -5.68 -32.37 0.53
CA THR A 85 -5.28 -33.76 0.33
C THR A 85 -5.64 -34.22 -1.08
N VAL A 86 -4.76 -35.01 -1.68
CA VAL A 86 -5.00 -35.66 -2.96
C VAL A 86 -4.33 -37.03 -2.98
N ASN A 87 -4.98 -37.98 -3.63
CA ASN A 87 -4.50 -39.34 -3.79
C ASN A 87 -4.16 -39.61 -5.26
N LEU A 88 -3.07 -40.34 -5.50
CA LEU A 88 -2.81 -41.02 -6.76
C LEU A 88 -3.36 -42.43 -6.66
N ALA A 89 -4.28 -42.78 -7.56
CA ALA A 89 -4.84 -44.11 -7.61
C ALA A 89 -5.07 -44.56 -9.06
N ASP A 90 -5.17 -45.87 -9.25
CA ASP A 90 -5.66 -46.47 -10.48
C ASP A 90 -7.13 -46.09 -10.70
N SER A 91 -7.46 -45.46 -11.82
CA SER A 91 -8.81 -44.98 -12.13
C SER A 91 -9.85 -46.10 -12.25
N ASP A 92 -9.42 -47.33 -12.52
CA ASP A 92 -10.33 -48.45 -12.76
C ASP A 92 -10.80 -49.13 -11.47
N ASN A 93 -9.98 -49.13 -10.43
CA ASN A 93 -10.25 -49.86 -9.18
C ASN A 93 -9.99 -49.04 -7.89
N GLY A 94 -9.42 -47.85 -8.01
CA GLY A 94 -9.11 -46.93 -6.91
C GLY A 94 -7.97 -47.38 -6.00
N ASN A 95 -7.18 -48.38 -6.37
CA ASN A 95 -6.00 -48.79 -5.60
C ASN A 95 -4.95 -47.68 -5.61
N LEU A 96 -4.44 -47.34 -4.43
CA LEU A 96 -3.44 -46.28 -4.28
C LEU A 96 -2.12 -46.64 -4.96
N TYR A 97 -1.55 -45.66 -5.65
CA TYR A 97 -0.27 -45.79 -6.36
C TYR A 97 0.89 -45.58 -5.39
N GLN A 98 1.55 -46.67 -5.01
CA GLN A 98 2.52 -46.69 -3.90
C GLN A 98 3.89 -46.10 -4.25
N THR A 99 4.22 -45.90 -5.53
CA THR A 99 5.50 -45.33 -5.94
C THR A 99 5.53 -43.83 -5.64
N PRO A 100 6.51 -43.31 -4.87
CA PRO A 100 6.63 -41.89 -4.59
C PRO A 100 6.69 -41.07 -5.88
N THR A 101 5.72 -40.18 -6.04
CA THR A 101 5.58 -39.30 -7.21
C THR A 101 5.57 -37.86 -6.72
N ALA A 102 6.24 -36.94 -7.41
CA ALA A 102 6.18 -35.52 -7.08
C ALA A 102 4.92 -34.88 -7.68
N ILE A 103 4.10 -34.26 -6.85
CA ILE A 103 2.90 -33.53 -7.24
C ILE A 103 3.22 -32.04 -7.16
N THR A 104 2.95 -31.31 -8.25
CA THR A 104 3.06 -29.86 -8.29
C THR A 104 1.70 -29.25 -8.01
N PHE A 105 1.63 -28.40 -6.99
CA PHE A 105 0.45 -27.58 -6.70
C PHE A 105 0.64 -26.17 -7.23
N THR A 106 -0.45 -25.61 -7.74
CA THR A 106 -0.55 -24.20 -8.15
C THR A 106 -1.84 -23.61 -7.62
N ALA A 107 -1.79 -22.37 -7.13
CA ALA A 107 -2.95 -21.60 -6.72
C ALA A 107 -3.15 -20.44 -7.68
N ASN A 108 -4.37 -20.25 -8.17
CA ASN A 108 -4.73 -19.16 -9.07
C ASN A 108 -5.89 -18.36 -8.49
N CYS A 109 -5.63 -17.10 -8.19
CA CYS A 109 -6.65 -16.15 -7.76
C CYS A 109 -7.16 -15.33 -8.95
N THR A 110 -8.46 -15.13 -9.07
CA THR A 110 -9.03 -14.35 -10.17
C THR A 110 -8.87 -12.83 -10.02
N THR A 111 -8.69 -12.35 -8.79
CA THR A 111 -8.78 -10.91 -8.43
C THR A 111 -7.43 -10.25 -8.14
N SER A 112 -6.36 -11.03 -8.07
CA SER A 112 -5.05 -10.61 -7.55
C SER A 112 -3.95 -11.45 -8.17
N THR A 113 -2.74 -10.91 -8.32
CA THR A 113 -1.54 -11.70 -8.68
C THR A 113 -0.84 -12.31 -7.46
N ASN A 114 -1.24 -11.91 -6.24
CA ASN A 114 -0.81 -12.54 -5.00
C ASN A 114 -1.84 -13.61 -4.62
N HIS A 115 -1.54 -14.86 -4.95
CA HIS A 115 -2.50 -15.97 -4.86
C HIS A 115 -2.43 -16.72 -3.53
N GLY A 116 -1.65 -16.24 -2.55
CA GLY A 116 -1.33 -17.01 -1.35
C GLY A 116 -0.04 -17.81 -1.46
N SER A 117 0.14 -18.73 -0.51
CA SER A 117 1.28 -19.63 -0.45
C SER A 117 0.79 -21.07 -0.31
N ILE A 118 1.43 -21.98 -1.04
CA ILE A 118 1.18 -23.43 -0.99
C ILE A 118 2.51 -24.14 -1.19
N ASP A 119 2.77 -25.17 -0.39
CA ASP A 119 3.99 -25.95 -0.54
C ASP A 119 3.91 -26.80 -1.81
N SER A 120 4.94 -26.68 -2.65
CA SER A 120 5.01 -27.31 -3.97
C SER A 120 6.45 -27.36 -4.49
N PRO A 121 6.91 -28.48 -5.10
CA PRO A 121 6.22 -29.76 -5.22
C PRO A 121 6.26 -30.59 -3.92
N VAL A 122 5.32 -31.52 -3.74
CA VAL A 122 5.26 -32.45 -2.60
C VAL A 122 5.24 -33.89 -3.12
N ALA A 123 6.07 -34.76 -2.55
CA ALA A 123 6.12 -36.18 -2.95
C ALA A 123 5.03 -37.00 -2.25
N SER A 124 4.39 -37.93 -2.96
CA SER A 124 3.43 -38.86 -2.39
C SER A 124 4.08 -39.88 -1.45
N SER A 125 3.33 -40.29 -0.43
CA SER A 125 3.66 -41.39 0.46
C SER A 125 2.47 -42.34 0.53
N GLY A 126 2.68 -43.60 0.12
CA GLY A 126 1.58 -44.57 0.04
C GLY A 126 0.42 -44.12 -0.86
N GLY A 127 0.74 -43.41 -1.96
CA GLY A 127 -0.25 -42.87 -2.89
C GLY A 127 -1.05 -41.66 -2.41
N SER A 128 -0.75 -41.10 -1.23
CA SER A 128 -1.43 -39.91 -0.72
C SER A 128 -0.46 -38.74 -0.55
N VAL A 129 -0.97 -37.52 -0.69
CA VAL A 129 -0.24 -36.25 -0.54
C VAL A 129 -1.12 -35.28 0.24
N SER A 130 -0.51 -34.56 1.18
CA SER A 130 -1.13 -33.45 1.88
C SER A 130 -0.23 -32.22 1.81
N THR A 131 -0.83 -31.05 1.64
CA THR A 131 -0.17 -29.73 1.68
C THR A 131 -1.11 -28.70 2.32
N ASP A 132 -0.58 -27.58 2.79
CA ASP A 132 -1.36 -26.49 3.34
C ASP A 132 -1.38 -25.29 2.38
N TYR A 133 -2.57 -24.73 2.15
CA TYR A 133 -2.75 -23.48 1.44
C TYR A 133 -3.04 -22.36 2.43
N THR A 134 -2.30 -21.25 2.34
CA THR A 134 -2.54 -20.02 3.10
C THR A 134 -2.94 -18.87 2.19
N ALA A 135 -4.10 -18.26 2.45
CA ALA A 135 -4.65 -17.17 1.67
C ALA A 135 -3.94 -15.84 1.98
N LEU A 136 -3.00 -15.42 1.12
CA LEU A 136 -2.29 -14.15 1.22
C LEU A 136 -2.74 -13.22 0.09
N GLY A 137 -3.65 -12.29 0.37
CA GLY A 137 -4.02 -11.22 -0.57
C GLY A 137 -4.89 -11.62 -1.77
N CYS A 138 -5.48 -12.82 -1.75
CA CYS A 138 -6.59 -13.15 -2.65
C CYS A 138 -7.92 -12.88 -1.96
N ASN A 139 -8.84 -12.19 -2.65
CA ASN A 139 -10.22 -12.00 -2.22
C ASN A 139 -11.14 -12.65 -3.26
N GLY A 140 -12.01 -13.56 -2.84
CA GLY A 140 -12.85 -14.36 -3.74
C GLY A 140 -12.26 -15.73 -4.06
N ASP A 141 -12.60 -16.26 -5.23
CA ASP A 141 -12.29 -17.66 -5.57
C ASP A 141 -10.82 -17.86 -5.97
N VAL A 142 -10.23 -18.88 -5.34
CA VAL A 142 -8.91 -19.43 -5.61
C VAL A 142 -9.11 -20.83 -6.18
N THR A 143 -8.63 -21.07 -7.39
CA THR A 143 -8.56 -22.41 -7.98
C THR A 143 -7.20 -23.02 -7.68
N ILE A 144 -7.21 -24.13 -6.94
CA ILE A 144 -6.02 -24.96 -6.72
C ILE A 144 -6.00 -26.06 -7.76
N THR A 145 -4.85 -26.21 -8.42
CA THR A 145 -4.59 -27.28 -9.38
C THR A 145 -3.39 -28.09 -8.91
N ALA A 146 -3.60 -29.39 -8.70
CA ALA A 146 -2.54 -30.38 -8.53
C ALA A 146 -2.24 -31.06 -9.87
N SER A 147 -0.98 -31.27 -10.19
CA SER A 147 -0.55 -31.97 -11.39
C SER A 147 0.60 -32.94 -11.10
N ALA A 148 0.58 -34.07 -11.78
CA ALA A 148 1.64 -35.08 -11.75
C ALA A 148 1.77 -35.75 -13.11
N THR A 149 2.91 -36.41 -13.33
CA THR A 149 3.14 -37.26 -14.49
C THR A 149 3.53 -38.65 -14.01
N VAL A 150 2.75 -39.65 -14.40
CA VAL A 150 2.98 -41.07 -14.05
C VAL A 150 3.10 -41.85 -15.35
N ASP A 151 4.19 -42.58 -15.52
CA ASP A 151 4.48 -43.40 -16.71
C ASP A 151 4.39 -42.63 -18.05
N GLY A 152 4.63 -41.31 -18.01
CA GLY A 152 4.58 -40.43 -19.19
C GLY A 152 3.22 -39.77 -19.45
N GLU A 153 2.17 -40.17 -18.73
CA GLU A 153 0.84 -39.58 -18.82
C GLU A 153 0.62 -38.52 -17.74
N ALA A 154 0.06 -37.37 -18.13
CA ALA A 154 -0.25 -36.30 -17.21
C ALA A 154 -1.61 -36.55 -16.53
N THR A 155 -1.67 -36.29 -15.23
CA THR A 155 -2.92 -36.28 -14.48
C THR A 155 -3.06 -35.00 -13.66
N THR A 156 -4.31 -34.56 -13.46
CA THR A 156 -4.63 -33.31 -12.77
C THR A 156 -5.84 -33.49 -11.88
N ALA A 157 -5.83 -32.81 -10.74
CA ALA A 157 -7.01 -32.62 -9.90
C ALA A 157 -7.16 -31.15 -9.53
N THR A 158 -8.41 -30.70 -9.40
CA THR A 158 -8.74 -29.31 -9.10
C THR A 158 -9.70 -29.20 -7.93
N GLY A 159 -9.60 -28.09 -7.22
CA GLY A 159 -10.56 -27.70 -6.20
C GLY A 159 -10.59 -26.18 -6.05
N THR A 160 -11.69 -25.66 -5.52
CA THR A 160 -11.89 -24.22 -5.34
C THR A 160 -12.04 -23.88 -3.87
N ILE A 161 -11.35 -22.81 -3.46
CA ILE A 161 -11.46 -22.19 -2.13
C ILE A 161 -12.01 -20.79 -2.35
N THR A 162 -13.00 -20.37 -1.58
CA THR A 162 -13.50 -18.99 -1.57
C THR A 162 -12.91 -18.27 -0.36
N VAL A 163 -12.12 -17.22 -0.60
CA VAL A 163 -11.62 -16.34 0.46
C VAL A 163 -12.64 -15.22 0.67
N ALA A 164 -13.20 -15.15 1.86
CA ALA A 164 -14.14 -14.12 2.26
C ALA A 164 -13.51 -12.73 2.11
N VAL A 165 -14.25 -11.82 1.49
CA VAL A 165 -13.87 -10.42 1.40
C VAL A 165 -14.08 -9.80 2.79
N GLY A 166 -13.03 -9.26 3.39
CA GLY A 166 -13.15 -8.51 4.64
C GLY A 166 -14.13 -7.35 4.46
N THR A 167 -15.00 -7.11 5.44
CA THR A 167 -15.91 -5.95 5.38
C THR A 167 -15.13 -4.70 5.78
N ALA A 168 -15.09 -3.71 4.90
CA ALA A 168 -14.47 -2.43 5.19
C ALA A 168 -15.07 -1.81 6.45
N ASN A 169 -14.22 -1.26 7.32
CA ASN A 169 -14.63 -0.67 8.59
C ASN A 169 -14.10 0.76 8.74
N SER A 170 -12.84 1.01 8.40
CA SER A 170 -12.26 2.35 8.53
C SER A 170 -11.19 2.66 7.49
N LEU A 171 -11.17 3.93 7.06
CA LEU A 171 -10.07 4.54 6.32
C LEU A 171 -9.23 5.40 7.26
N GLN A 172 -7.92 5.23 7.23
CA GLN A 172 -6.97 5.96 8.04
C GLN A 172 -6.00 6.74 7.16
N PHE A 173 -5.70 7.98 7.54
CA PHE A 173 -4.61 8.74 6.94
C PHE A 173 -3.27 8.20 7.46
N VAL A 174 -2.31 7.98 6.54
CA VAL A 174 -0.97 7.47 6.87
C VAL A 174 0.07 8.58 6.77
N SER A 175 0.13 9.27 5.63
CA SER A 175 1.14 10.31 5.39
C SER A 175 0.79 11.23 4.23
N ALA A 176 1.36 12.44 4.27
CA ALA A 176 1.45 13.37 3.16
C ALA A 176 2.91 13.82 3.08
N ASP A 177 3.67 13.21 2.16
CA ASP A 177 5.12 13.37 2.11
C ASP A 177 5.59 13.96 0.77
N PRO A 178 6.21 15.15 0.78
CA PRO A 178 6.38 16.05 1.93
C PRO A 178 5.10 16.84 2.26
N ALA A 179 4.97 17.28 3.52
CA ALA A 179 3.83 18.10 3.99
C ALA A 179 3.92 19.59 3.59
N ASN A 180 5.07 20.00 3.04
CA ASN A 180 5.30 21.34 2.50
C ASN A 180 5.87 21.21 1.10
N ILE A 181 5.17 21.75 0.11
CA ILE A 181 5.59 21.74 -1.30
C ILE A 181 5.73 23.17 -1.83
N ALA A 182 6.57 23.31 -2.84
CA ALA A 182 6.76 24.59 -3.53
C ALA A 182 5.56 24.90 -4.42
N LEU A 183 5.43 26.16 -4.85
CA LEU A 183 4.58 26.48 -6.00
C LEU A 183 5.13 25.85 -7.27
N GLN A 184 4.24 25.61 -8.23
CA GLN A 184 4.61 25.14 -9.55
C GLN A 184 5.66 26.06 -10.20
N GLY A 185 6.76 25.49 -10.67
CA GLY A 185 7.93 26.18 -11.22
C GLY A 185 9.00 26.60 -10.19
N TYR A 186 8.80 26.34 -8.89
CA TYR A 186 9.70 26.73 -7.80
C TYR A 186 10.26 25.53 -7.00
N SER A 187 10.19 24.31 -7.55
CA SER A 187 10.73 23.09 -6.95
C SER A 187 12.22 23.22 -6.64
N THR A 188 12.62 22.85 -5.43
CA THR A 188 14.01 22.60 -5.06
C THR A 188 14.16 21.13 -4.63
N GLY A 189 15.40 20.66 -4.43
CA GLY A 189 15.64 19.30 -3.93
C GLY A 189 14.95 19.01 -2.59
N ASP A 190 14.95 20.00 -1.69
CA ASP A 190 14.34 19.89 -0.35
C ASP A 190 12.85 20.24 -0.32
N ARG A 191 12.33 20.86 -1.40
CA ARG A 191 10.93 21.29 -1.49
C ARG A 191 10.38 21.02 -2.89
N PRO A 192 9.94 19.79 -3.16
CA PRO A 192 9.34 19.45 -4.44
C PRO A 192 7.99 20.16 -4.64
N GLU A 193 7.47 20.10 -5.86
CA GLU A 193 6.15 20.61 -6.24
C GLU A 193 5.01 19.59 -6.08
N VAL A 194 5.35 18.38 -5.63
CA VAL A 194 4.45 17.24 -5.56
C VAL A 194 4.54 16.60 -4.18
N SER A 195 3.39 16.28 -3.58
CA SER A 195 3.28 15.52 -2.34
C SER A 195 2.57 14.21 -2.59
N THR A 196 3.08 13.10 -2.03
CA THR A 196 2.41 11.80 -2.09
C THR A 196 1.58 11.62 -0.83
N VAL A 197 0.27 11.46 -1.00
CA VAL A 197 -0.68 11.26 0.09
C VAL A 197 -1.09 9.79 0.14
N THR A 198 -0.96 9.18 1.32
CA THR A 198 -1.20 7.76 1.55
C THR A 198 -2.31 7.56 2.58
N PHE A 199 -3.22 6.64 2.27
CA PHE A 199 -4.28 6.17 3.17
C PHE A 199 -4.20 4.66 3.34
N LYS A 200 -4.77 4.14 4.43
CA LYS A 200 -4.87 2.71 4.74
C LYS A 200 -6.33 2.33 5.00
N LEU A 201 -6.81 1.29 4.35
CA LEU A 201 -8.12 0.69 4.59
C LEU A 201 -7.97 -0.52 5.51
N LEU A 202 -8.82 -0.58 6.53
CA LEU A 202 -8.89 -1.67 7.49
C LEU A 202 -10.29 -2.26 7.56
N ASP A 203 -10.35 -3.56 7.85
CA ASP A 203 -11.59 -4.28 8.14
C ASP A 203 -12.01 -4.14 9.63
N THR A 204 -13.09 -4.83 10.00
CA THR A 204 -13.64 -4.85 11.37
C THR A 204 -12.69 -5.44 12.41
N ASP A 205 -11.74 -6.28 11.99
CA ASP A 205 -10.76 -6.94 12.85
C ASP A 205 -9.41 -6.19 12.87
N ASN A 206 -9.34 -5.01 12.24
CA ASN A 206 -8.15 -4.18 12.03
C ASN A 206 -7.08 -4.79 11.11
N ASN A 207 -7.44 -5.75 10.26
CA ASN A 207 -6.55 -6.24 9.22
C ASN A 207 -6.58 -5.31 7.99
N PRO A 208 -5.47 -5.19 7.25
CA PRO A 208 -5.45 -4.43 6.00
C PRO A 208 -6.36 -5.05 4.95
N LEU A 209 -7.20 -4.22 4.30
CA LEU A 209 -8.12 -4.67 3.26
C LEU A 209 -7.64 -4.27 1.87
N GLN A 210 -7.35 -5.28 1.04
CA GLN A 210 -6.84 -5.14 -0.33
C GLN A 210 -7.96 -5.11 -1.38
N GLY A 211 -7.69 -4.46 -2.52
CA GLY A 211 -8.51 -4.57 -3.73
C GLY A 211 -9.72 -3.63 -3.77
N GLU A 212 -9.86 -2.76 -2.77
CA GLU A 212 -10.98 -1.85 -2.64
C GLU A 212 -10.68 -0.52 -3.34
N LEU A 213 -11.67 -0.01 -4.08
CA LEU A 213 -11.57 1.25 -4.81
C LEU A 213 -11.83 2.44 -3.87
N VAL A 214 -10.88 3.36 -3.81
CA VAL A 214 -10.95 4.59 -3.01
C VAL A 214 -10.88 5.80 -3.92
N ASN A 215 -11.83 6.73 -3.75
CA ASN A 215 -11.92 7.99 -4.47
C ASN A 215 -11.27 9.12 -3.66
N PHE A 216 -10.59 10.03 -4.35
CA PHE A 216 -9.87 11.16 -3.78
C PHE A 216 -10.44 12.48 -4.29
N THR A 217 -10.65 13.43 -3.37
CA THR A 217 -11.09 14.79 -3.70
C THR A 217 -10.26 15.82 -2.95
N LEU A 218 -9.98 16.95 -3.61
CA LEU A 218 -9.33 18.09 -2.97
C LEU A 218 -10.38 19.00 -2.33
N ASN A 219 -10.08 19.56 -1.16
CA ASN A 219 -10.94 20.57 -0.54
C ASN A 219 -10.93 21.91 -1.30
N THR A 220 -9.92 22.15 -2.13
CA THR A 220 -9.80 23.35 -2.98
C THR A 220 -9.02 23.05 -4.26
N GLY A 221 -9.43 23.66 -5.37
CA GLY A 221 -8.69 23.69 -6.64
C GLY A 221 -8.08 25.07 -6.93
N VAL A 222 -8.12 26.00 -5.98
CA VAL A 222 -7.58 27.36 -6.15
C VAL A 222 -6.09 27.29 -6.50
N GLY A 223 -5.70 28.05 -7.51
CA GLY A 223 -4.32 28.07 -7.99
C GLY A 223 -3.96 26.95 -8.96
N GLY A 224 -4.90 26.08 -9.35
CA GLY A 224 -4.65 25.00 -10.32
C GLY A 224 -4.07 23.73 -9.70
N ILE A 225 -4.34 23.49 -8.42
CA ILE A 225 -3.94 22.26 -7.72
C ILE A 225 -4.69 21.08 -8.33
N THR A 226 -3.97 19.99 -8.62
CA THR A 226 -4.55 18.79 -9.24
C THR A 226 -4.08 17.51 -8.56
N LEU A 227 -4.90 16.47 -8.68
CA LEU A 227 -4.50 15.10 -8.33
C LEU A 227 -3.99 14.40 -9.59
N THR A 228 -2.91 13.63 -9.47
CA THR A 228 -2.46 12.75 -10.56
C THR A 228 -3.49 11.64 -10.83
N SER A 229 -4.12 11.12 -9.78
CA SER A 229 -5.21 10.14 -9.87
C SER A 229 -6.32 10.52 -8.90
N ALA A 230 -7.56 10.58 -9.40
CA ALA A 230 -8.75 10.85 -8.60
C ALA A 230 -9.29 9.60 -7.88
N SER A 231 -8.75 8.42 -8.17
CA SER A 231 -9.06 7.17 -7.47
C SER A 231 -7.87 6.22 -7.51
N GLY A 232 -7.90 5.19 -6.65
CA GLY A 232 -6.92 4.11 -6.64
C GLY A 232 -7.43 2.89 -5.87
N THR A 233 -6.87 1.72 -6.15
CA THR A 233 -7.19 0.46 -5.46
C THR A 233 -6.19 0.15 -4.35
N THR A 234 -6.66 -0.34 -3.20
CA THR A 234 -5.77 -0.70 -2.09
C THR A 234 -4.90 -1.93 -2.41
N ASN A 235 -3.65 -1.91 -1.97
CA ASN A 235 -2.71 -3.02 -2.14
C ASN A 235 -2.81 -4.06 -1.00
N ALA A 236 -1.96 -5.09 -1.01
CA ALA A 236 -1.94 -6.16 0.01
C ALA A 236 -1.72 -5.67 1.45
N SER A 237 -1.11 -4.50 1.63
CA SER A 237 -0.95 -3.85 2.93
C SER A 237 -2.12 -2.92 3.28
N GLY A 238 -3.18 -2.93 2.48
CA GLY A 238 -4.36 -2.06 2.61
C GLY A 238 -4.08 -0.61 2.24
N LEU A 239 -2.93 -0.30 1.61
CA LEU A 239 -2.51 1.06 1.31
C LEU A 239 -3.00 1.51 -0.07
N VAL A 240 -3.41 2.77 -0.16
CA VAL A 240 -3.75 3.45 -1.42
C VAL A 240 -3.12 4.84 -1.42
N THR A 241 -2.63 5.29 -2.57
CA THR A 241 -1.91 6.56 -2.70
C THR A 241 -2.43 7.41 -3.84
N THR A 242 -2.28 8.73 -3.70
CA THR A 242 -2.42 9.70 -4.79
C THR A 242 -1.35 10.78 -4.65
N LYS A 243 -1.10 11.51 -5.74
CA LYS A 243 -0.14 12.63 -5.76
C LYS A 243 -0.90 13.93 -5.92
N VAL A 244 -0.61 14.88 -5.02
CA VAL A 244 -1.08 16.26 -5.10
C VAL A 244 -0.03 17.09 -5.79
N ASN A 245 -0.38 17.68 -6.93
CA ASN A 245 0.47 18.58 -7.68
C ASN A 245 0.13 20.03 -7.30
N SER A 246 1.15 20.78 -6.92
CA SER A 246 1.02 22.20 -6.58
C SER A 246 0.54 23.05 -7.76
N GLY A 247 -0.08 24.17 -7.41
CA GLY A 247 -0.48 25.21 -8.35
C GLY A 247 0.40 26.46 -8.26
N ASN A 248 -0.07 27.57 -8.85
CA ASN A 248 0.64 28.86 -8.86
C ASN A 248 0.21 29.82 -7.73
N VAL A 249 -0.68 29.38 -6.83
CA VAL A 249 -1.15 30.18 -5.68
C VAL A 249 -0.78 29.50 -4.37
N ALA A 250 -0.20 30.28 -3.44
CA ALA A 250 0.11 29.78 -2.10
C ALA A 250 -1.17 29.54 -1.31
N THR A 251 -1.35 28.32 -0.81
CA THR A 251 -2.56 27.91 -0.09
C THR A 251 -2.29 26.66 0.73
N THR A 252 -3.22 26.32 1.60
CA THR A 252 -3.29 25.01 2.25
C THR A 252 -4.32 24.14 1.56
N VAL A 253 -4.07 22.83 1.52
CA VAL A 253 -4.93 21.86 0.86
C VAL A 253 -5.02 20.58 1.69
N ARG A 254 -6.15 19.90 1.61
CA ARG A 254 -6.39 18.58 2.19
C ARG A 254 -7.01 17.67 1.15
N VAL A 255 -6.64 16.39 1.21
CA VAL A 255 -7.22 15.33 0.38
C VAL A 255 -8.24 14.57 1.22
N THR A 256 -9.45 14.45 0.73
CA THR A 256 -10.47 13.56 1.30
C THR A 256 -10.46 12.26 0.52
N ALA A 257 -10.29 11.14 1.23
CA ALA A 257 -10.43 9.79 0.70
C ALA A 257 -11.80 9.23 1.08
N THR A 258 -12.47 8.57 0.14
CA THR A 258 -13.81 8.00 0.33
C THR A 258 -13.85 6.64 -0.35
N LEU A 259 -14.30 5.62 0.38
CA LEU A 259 -14.47 4.28 -0.18
C LEU A 259 -15.63 4.29 -1.20
N ASP A 260 -15.43 3.67 -2.36
CA ASP A 260 -16.43 3.65 -3.44
C ASP A 260 -17.65 2.78 -3.13
N SER A 261 -17.42 1.65 -2.46
CA SER A 261 -18.47 0.70 -2.06
C SER A 261 -19.33 1.20 -0.89
N ASP A 262 -18.78 2.08 -0.04
CA ASP A 262 -19.49 2.71 1.07
C ASP A 262 -18.95 4.13 1.35
N ASN A 263 -19.68 5.14 0.88
CA ASN A 263 -19.30 6.55 1.05
C ASN A 263 -19.34 7.04 2.51
N THR A 264 -19.88 6.26 3.45
CA THR A 264 -19.82 6.60 4.88
C THR A 264 -18.43 6.37 5.46
N ILE A 265 -17.64 5.49 4.84
CA ILE A 265 -16.24 5.25 5.17
C ILE A 265 -15.40 6.28 4.41
N ALA A 266 -15.12 7.39 5.08
CA ALA A 266 -14.30 8.46 4.54
C ALA A 266 -13.34 9.02 5.60
N THR A 267 -12.21 9.55 5.16
CA THR A 267 -11.24 10.23 6.02
C THR A 267 -10.56 11.36 5.27
N GLN A 268 -9.89 12.25 6.00
CA GLN A 268 -9.19 13.38 5.43
C GLN A 268 -7.72 13.35 5.83
N SER A 269 -6.84 13.77 4.91
CA SER A 269 -5.43 13.94 5.19
C SER A 269 -5.18 15.08 6.20
N ASP A 270 -3.98 15.11 6.75
CA ASP A 270 -3.44 16.32 7.36
C ASP A 270 -3.27 17.46 6.34
N THR A 271 -3.06 18.68 6.86
CA THR A 271 -2.86 19.86 6.03
C THR A 271 -1.55 19.78 5.25
N LEU A 272 -1.64 19.90 3.92
CA LEU A 272 -0.51 20.12 3.02
C LEU A 272 -0.39 21.62 2.73
N THR A 273 0.80 22.18 2.89
CA THR A 273 1.05 23.61 2.63
C THR A 273 1.80 23.80 1.32
N ILE A 274 1.27 24.69 0.47
CA ILE A 274 1.89 25.10 -0.80
C ILE A 274 2.37 26.54 -0.63
N SER A 275 3.67 26.77 -0.82
CA SER A 275 4.25 28.12 -0.66
C SER A 275 5.40 28.38 -1.63
N THR A 276 5.68 29.66 -1.90
CA THR A 276 6.86 30.09 -2.68
C THR A 276 8.17 29.68 -2.02
N GLY A 277 8.15 29.55 -0.68
CA GLY A 277 9.20 29.12 0.24
C GLY A 277 10.58 29.78 0.13
N ILE A 278 10.81 30.66 -0.83
CA ILE A 278 11.87 31.69 -0.84
C ILE A 278 11.17 33.03 -1.12
N ALA A 279 11.47 34.04 -0.32
CA ALA A 279 11.04 35.40 -0.60
C ALA A 279 11.81 35.93 -1.81
N ASP A 280 11.11 36.30 -2.88
CA ASP A 280 11.73 36.94 -4.04
C ASP A 280 11.89 38.45 -3.83
N GLN A 281 12.99 39.02 -4.30
CA GLN A 281 13.33 40.44 -4.11
C GLN A 281 12.27 41.39 -4.66
N ASN A 282 11.53 40.99 -5.70
CA ASN A 282 10.45 41.81 -6.28
C ASN A 282 9.11 41.60 -5.58
N SER A 283 9.04 40.70 -4.60
CA SER A 283 7.84 40.34 -3.84
C SER A 283 7.81 40.96 -2.43
N PHE A 284 8.78 41.81 -2.09
CA PHE A 284 8.73 42.64 -0.89
C PHE A 284 9.09 44.09 -1.22
N SER A 285 8.50 45.03 -0.48
CA SER A 285 8.83 46.46 -0.57
C SER A 285 9.54 46.88 0.70
N ILE A 286 10.65 47.58 0.54
CA ILE A 286 11.34 48.26 1.64
C ILE A 286 11.02 49.74 1.50
N ALA A 287 10.52 50.35 2.57
CA ALA A 287 10.35 51.79 2.68
C ALA A 287 11.09 52.27 3.93
N SER A 288 11.71 53.45 3.83
CA SER A 288 12.31 54.14 4.97
C SER A 288 11.50 55.40 5.26
N ASN A 289 11.27 55.70 6.54
CA ASN A 289 10.70 56.98 6.96
C ASN A 289 11.71 58.14 6.79
N ARG A 290 13.00 57.84 6.66
CA ARG A 290 14.08 58.81 6.42
C ARG A 290 14.79 58.46 5.11
N LEU A 291 14.59 59.29 4.08
CA LEU A 291 15.18 59.10 2.75
C LEU A 291 16.64 59.60 2.66
N SER A 292 17.20 60.10 3.76
CA SER A 292 18.57 60.60 3.87
C SER A 292 19.21 60.09 5.17
N PRO A 293 19.52 58.78 5.28
CA PRO A 293 20.32 58.28 6.39
C PRO A 293 21.74 58.85 6.31
N GLU A 294 22.35 59.25 7.43
CA GLU A 294 23.78 59.62 7.50
C GLU A 294 24.71 58.41 7.34
N ALA A 295 24.47 57.59 6.32
CA ALA A 295 25.18 56.34 6.08
C ALA A 295 26.43 56.52 5.22
N LEU A 296 26.60 57.65 4.51
CA LEU A 296 27.73 58.01 3.64
C LEU A 296 28.24 56.87 2.73
N ILE A 297 29.07 55.97 3.27
CA ILE A 297 29.70 54.81 2.59
C ILE A 297 29.51 53.46 3.32
N HIS A 298 28.67 53.37 4.35
CA HIS A 298 28.46 52.16 5.14
C HIS A 298 27.19 51.41 4.70
N ASN A 299 27.39 50.15 4.28
CA ASN A 299 26.32 49.17 4.10
C ASN A 299 26.51 48.05 5.13
N GLY A 300 25.66 48.00 6.15
CA GLY A 300 25.65 46.95 7.18
C GLY A 300 25.21 47.48 8.55
N PRO A 301 24.73 46.62 9.47
CA PRO A 301 24.46 47.04 10.83
C PRO A 301 25.79 47.29 11.53
N THR A 302 26.13 48.55 11.77
CA THR A 302 27.08 48.89 12.82
C THR A 302 26.27 49.02 14.10
N ASP A 303 26.69 48.39 15.19
CA ASP A 303 26.17 48.61 16.55
C ASP A 303 26.39 50.05 17.07
N ILE A 304 26.70 50.99 16.17
CA ILE A 304 26.75 52.41 16.41
C ILE A 304 25.35 52.94 16.16
N GLU A 305 24.64 53.16 17.25
CA GLU A 305 23.60 54.17 17.35
C GLU A 305 24.13 55.47 16.73
N SER A 306 23.84 55.72 15.46
CA SER A 306 24.08 57.02 14.82
C SER A 306 23.03 57.98 15.36
N CYS A 307 23.30 58.53 16.54
CA CYS A 307 22.48 59.52 17.20
C CYS A 307 23.22 60.87 17.16
N ASP A 308 22.52 61.90 16.72
CA ASP A 308 23.01 63.27 16.75
C ASP A 308 22.96 63.77 18.20
N GLU A 309 24.09 64.19 18.78
CA GLU A 309 24.17 64.61 20.20
C GLU A 309 23.30 65.84 20.53
N ALA A 310 22.76 66.53 19.51
CA ALA A 310 21.92 67.71 19.68
C ALA A 310 20.41 67.41 19.87
N ASN A 311 19.93 66.23 19.49
CA ASN A 311 18.50 65.91 19.57
C ASN A 311 18.31 64.39 19.70
N ALA A 312 17.76 63.92 20.82
CA ALA A 312 17.65 62.51 21.21
C ALA A 312 16.70 61.64 20.33
N GLN A 313 16.91 61.65 19.01
CA GLN A 313 16.17 60.88 18.02
C GLN A 313 17.18 60.01 17.25
N CYS A 314 17.45 58.81 17.77
CA CYS A 314 18.23 57.82 17.06
C CYS A 314 17.46 57.35 15.82
N SER A 315 18.14 57.24 14.67
CA SER A 315 17.48 56.78 13.44
C SER A 315 17.10 55.30 13.60
N GLN A 316 15.80 55.03 13.71
CA GLN A 316 15.29 53.66 13.67
C GLN A 316 14.75 53.37 12.28
N ILE A 317 15.37 52.42 11.59
CA ILE A 317 14.80 51.85 10.37
C ILE A 317 13.65 50.93 10.83
N SER A 318 12.42 51.45 10.82
CA SER A 318 11.23 50.62 10.96
C SER A 318 10.99 49.86 9.66
N MET A 319 11.27 48.56 9.66
CA MET A 319 11.00 47.68 8.52
C MET A 319 9.56 47.16 8.61
N ILE A 320 8.71 47.55 7.68
CA ILE A 320 7.36 46.98 7.53
C ILE A 320 7.41 45.99 6.37
N ALA A 321 7.38 44.69 6.68
CA ALA A 321 7.21 43.65 5.67
C ALA A 321 5.71 43.42 5.44
N SER A 322 5.24 43.60 4.20
CA SER A 322 3.89 43.22 3.78
C SER A 322 3.98 42.19 2.67
N THR A 323 3.32 41.05 2.85
CA THR A 323 3.26 39.95 1.87
C THR A 323 1.96 39.97 1.06
N THR A 324 1.17 41.05 1.12
CA THR A 324 -0.10 41.13 0.42
C THR A 324 0.08 41.65 -1.00
N SER A 325 -0.16 40.79 -1.98
CA SER A 325 -0.30 41.15 -3.39
C SER A 325 -1.46 42.15 -3.59
N THR A 326 -1.27 43.09 -4.53
CA THR A 326 -2.20 44.17 -5.00
C THR A 326 -2.38 45.34 -4.01
N THR A 327 -2.02 46.60 -4.31
CA THR A 327 -2.37 47.44 -5.47
C THR A 327 -1.41 48.64 -5.50
N ARG A 328 -0.91 49.08 -6.66
CA ARG A 328 -0.03 50.26 -6.78
C ARG A 328 -0.77 51.53 -6.32
N PHE A 329 -0.31 52.18 -5.25
CA PHE A 329 -0.63 53.58 -4.98
C PHE A 329 0.37 54.47 -5.72
N PRO A 330 -0.05 55.36 -6.64
CA PRO A 330 0.84 56.37 -7.16
C PRO A 330 1.12 57.39 -6.05
N MET A 331 2.35 57.41 -5.53
CA MET A 331 2.86 58.52 -4.73
C MET A 331 3.04 59.72 -5.68
N ALA A 332 2.04 60.61 -5.75
CA ALA A 332 2.19 61.90 -6.38
C ALA A 332 3.00 62.81 -5.44
N LEU A 333 4.19 63.23 -5.88
CA LEU A 333 4.95 64.29 -5.23
C LEU A 333 4.21 65.63 -5.42
N PRO A 334 3.87 66.39 -4.36
CA PRO A 334 3.35 67.73 -4.54
C PRO A 334 4.50 68.67 -4.93
N SER A 335 4.51 69.16 -6.18
CA SER A 335 5.34 70.29 -6.57
C SER A 335 4.70 71.59 -6.06
N THR A 336 5.32 72.23 -5.07
CA THR A 336 4.93 73.57 -4.62
C THR A 336 5.83 74.61 -5.29
N SER A 337 5.32 75.27 -6.32
CA SER A 337 5.74 76.60 -6.73
C SER A 337 4.47 77.48 -6.87
N PRO A 338 4.35 78.61 -6.17
CA PRO A 338 3.15 79.43 -6.24
C PRO A 338 3.27 80.50 -7.32
N PRO A 339 2.18 80.81 -8.05
CA PRO A 339 2.00 82.17 -8.52
C PRO A 339 0.65 82.77 -8.07
N ARG A 340 0.80 83.90 -7.38
CA ARG A 340 0.07 85.19 -7.53
C ARG A 340 -1.46 85.15 -7.67
N ALA A 341 -2.12 85.71 -6.65
CA ALA A 341 -3.55 85.95 -6.57
C ALA A 341 -4.04 87.10 -7.46
N GLU A 342 -5.22 86.93 -8.07
CA GLU A 342 -6.25 87.97 -8.27
C GLU A 342 -7.67 87.33 -8.31
N PRO A 343 -8.76 88.06 -7.97
CA PRO A 343 -9.99 87.44 -7.47
C PRO A 343 -11.23 87.49 -8.41
N SER A 344 -12.11 86.50 -8.17
CA SER A 344 -13.58 86.50 -8.24
C SER A 344 -14.34 86.53 -9.59
N SER A 345 -15.10 85.44 -9.87
CA SER A 345 -16.58 85.40 -10.03
C SER A 345 -17.11 83.94 -10.25
N PRO A 346 -18.34 83.56 -9.84
CA PRO A 346 -18.83 82.15 -9.74
C PRO A 346 -19.90 81.82 -10.82
N PRO A 347 -20.75 80.74 -10.73
CA PRO A 347 -20.62 79.33 -10.30
C PRO A 347 -21.15 78.31 -11.35
N VAL A 348 -20.89 76.98 -11.23
CA VAL A 348 -21.86 75.90 -11.59
C VAL A 348 -21.65 74.64 -10.73
N LYS A 349 -22.74 74.15 -10.11
CA LYS A 349 -22.88 72.87 -9.38
C LYS A 349 -23.14 71.70 -10.34
N GLN A 350 -22.65 70.50 -10.05
CA GLN A 350 -23.42 69.23 -10.09
C GLN A 350 -22.70 68.10 -9.29
N PRO A 351 -23.42 67.04 -8.84
CA PRO A 351 -23.21 66.42 -7.52
C PRO A 351 -22.52 65.05 -7.55
N GLY A 352 -21.83 64.69 -6.45
CA GLY A 352 -21.24 63.37 -6.25
C GLY A 352 -21.12 62.97 -4.77
N ARG A 353 -22.03 62.08 -4.35
CA ARG A 353 -22.15 61.20 -3.16
C ARG A 353 -21.11 61.32 -2.01
N LEU A 354 -21.65 61.55 -0.81
CA LEU A 354 -21.02 61.30 0.49
C LEU A 354 -20.78 59.80 0.74
N PHE A 355 -19.61 59.45 1.25
CA PHE A 355 -19.42 58.30 2.16
C PHE A 355 -18.55 58.73 3.33
N SER A 356 -19.06 58.46 4.54
CA SER A 356 -18.52 58.81 5.86
C SER A 356 -17.38 57.87 6.23
N LEU A 357 -16.21 58.42 6.60
CA LEU A 357 -15.14 57.67 7.26
C LEU A 357 -15.38 57.67 8.77
N VAL A 358 -15.48 56.47 9.33
CA VAL A 358 -15.53 56.21 10.77
C VAL A 358 -14.13 56.37 11.33
N ASP A 359 -14.02 57.19 12.37
CA ASP A 359 -12.82 57.47 13.15
C ASP A 359 -12.41 56.23 13.97
N VAL A 360 -11.18 55.74 13.81
CA VAL A 360 -10.61 54.67 14.65
C VAL A 360 -9.43 55.28 15.41
N GLN A 361 -9.66 55.53 16.70
CA GLN A 361 -8.64 55.96 17.65
C GLN A 361 -7.69 54.80 17.98
N PRO A 362 -6.35 55.00 18.04
CA PRO A 362 -5.45 54.00 18.60
C PRO A 362 -5.36 54.11 20.12
N THR A 363 -5.73 53.04 20.82
CA THR A 363 -5.56 52.84 22.26
C THR A 363 -4.16 52.31 22.60
N GLU A 364 -3.60 52.90 23.66
CA GLU A 364 -2.67 52.34 24.67
C GLU A 364 -1.26 51.89 24.25
N THR A 365 -0.27 52.68 24.71
CA THR A 365 1.14 52.28 24.82
C THR A 365 1.44 51.84 26.25
N TRP A 366 1.89 50.59 26.42
CA TRP A 366 2.40 50.07 27.69
C TRP A 366 3.87 50.51 27.87
N ARG A 367 4.16 51.29 28.91
CA ARG A 367 5.52 51.57 29.40
C ARG A 367 5.86 50.64 30.55
N TRP A 368 7.04 50.03 30.52
CA TRP A 368 7.74 49.52 31.71
C TRP A 368 9.06 50.29 31.87
N PRO A 369 9.44 50.71 33.10
CA PRO A 369 10.64 51.49 33.35
C PRO A 369 11.86 50.58 33.59
N CYS A 370 13.00 50.93 32.99
CA CYS A 370 14.29 50.35 33.35
C CYS A 370 14.86 51.08 34.57
N ASP A 371 15.14 50.29 35.61
CA ASP A 371 15.83 50.70 36.83
C ASP A 371 17.35 50.75 36.61
N HIS A 372 18.00 51.78 37.15
CA HIS A 372 19.44 51.99 37.09
C HIS A 372 20.08 51.41 38.35
N THR A 373 20.87 50.35 38.21
CA THR A 373 21.87 49.99 39.23
C THR A 373 23.24 49.82 38.61
N SER A 374 24.08 50.82 38.86
CA SER A 374 25.52 50.82 38.63
C SER A 374 26.23 49.80 39.52
N HIS A 375 27.05 48.92 38.94
CA HIS A 375 28.10 48.20 39.66
C HIS A 375 29.45 48.56 39.05
N SER A 376 30.26 49.28 39.84
CA SER A 376 31.69 49.47 39.59
C SER A 376 32.47 48.25 40.08
N TYR A 377 33.36 47.71 39.25
CA TYR A 377 34.47 46.88 39.72
C TYR A 377 35.80 47.52 39.28
N ARG A 378 36.78 47.43 40.19
CA ARG A 378 38.16 47.90 40.04
C ARG A 378 38.89 47.30 38.86
#